data_AF-A0A7Y5ANR5-F1
#
_entry.id   AF-A0A7Y5ANR5-F1
#
_cell.length_a   1.000
_cell.length_b   1.000
_cell.length_c   1.000
_cell.angle_alpha   90.00
_cell.angle_beta   90.00
_cell.angle_gamma   90.00
#
_symmetry.space_group_name_H-M   'P 1'
#
loop_
_entity.id
_entity.type
_entity.pdbx_description
1 polymer ?
#
loop_
_entity_poly.entity_id
_entity_poly.type
_entity_poly.pdbx_seq_one_letter_code
_entity_poly.pdbx_strand_id
1 'polypeptide(L)'
;MRNQASNSPADSVFMRELKRVLNSLSTPASALSLVSIAADFFRATHSSVTPPTAMAELSFLAEKILQLTEGQNNAETLTRSARLLGILQLTVPKSKRRWREVQFGYKALYRAALSLRLLQHMLTQQLLNDPWIEQHYAQRDAKDPQCPFRLNVQLPLVMAVLLLDVGMLHPKALAVLAGNNGTLDPQRALQSEERHQLLQLSTTARQHFFSLALAVVRFRSNNKQEQQLDMAQQQQRLDFTERLLAAAGDPNSAVGSLLKVPQVYSSIVLPGRQRFAYEALPKATLLLKDAVKRGELNALYTGHLLKITGVFPQGFGVAFIPAQTDLSVQEKYELAIVNQLYPAKAEEPLCRVVSRNLQYRRGGHNSCISVANNLYFKPARDRLAIMPPQRLQEILAGLSADFEPGQLRRFIPRCWHPEQFFSQSEHQNLWNNAPQRQN
;
A
#
# COMPACT_ATOMS: atom_id res chain seq x y z
N MET A 1 -45.16 -12.86 -6.12
CA MET A 1 -43.90 -13.43 -6.65
C MET A 1 -42.80 -13.10 -5.66
N ARG A 2 -42.15 -14.14 -5.09
CA ARG A 2 -41.14 -14.01 -4.03
C ARG A 2 -39.87 -13.36 -4.59
N ASN A 3 -39.36 -12.35 -3.87
CA ASN A 3 -38.01 -11.81 -4.04
C ASN A 3 -36.99 -12.94 -3.98
N GLN A 4 -36.33 -13.21 -5.11
CA GLN A 4 -35.09 -13.97 -5.10
C GLN A 4 -34.03 -13.09 -4.45
N ALA A 5 -33.59 -13.49 -3.26
CA ALA A 5 -32.40 -12.96 -2.64
C ALA A 5 -31.23 -13.06 -3.63
N SER A 6 -30.67 -11.92 -4.00
CA SER A 6 -29.40 -11.86 -4.72
C SER A 6 -28.34 -12.51 -3.82
N ASN A 7 -27.99 -13.76 -4.12
CA ASN A 7 -26.83 -14.42 -3.52
C ASN A 7 -25.60 -13.57 -3.80
N SER A 8 -25.16 -12.80 -2.81
CA SER A 8 -23.88 -12.10 -2.87
C SER A 8 -22.79 -13.17 -3.01
N PRO A 9 -22.05 -13.21 -4.12
CA PRO A 9 -21.00 -14.20 -4.30
C PRO A 9 -19.96 -14.07 -3.18
N ALA A 10 -19.66 -15.19 -2.52
CA ALA A 10 -18.81 -15.25 -1.32
C ALA A 10 -17.43 -14.59 -1.57
N ASP A 11 -17.05 -13.68 -0.67
CA ASP A 11 -15.72 -13.07 -0.67
C ASP A 11 -14.63 -14.15 -0.70
N SER A 12 -13.62 -13.96 -1.56
CA SER A 12 -12.44 -14.85 -1.56
C SER A 12 -11.80 -14.93 -0.16
N VAL A 13 -11.19 -16.07 0.17
CA VAL A 13 -10.50 -16.26 1.46
C VAL A 13 -9.55 -15.10 1.77
N PHE A 14 -8.77 -14.66 0.78
CA PHE A 14 -7.87 -13.51 0.90
C PHE A 14 -8.60 -12.22 1.27
N MET A 15 -9.73 -11.90 0.62
CA MET A 15 -10.50 -10.67 0.93
C MET A 15 -11.06 -10.70 2.34
N ARG A 16 -11.51 -11.87 2.81
CA ARG A 16 -11.97 -12.05 4.19
C ARG A 16 -10.83 -11.83 5.20
N GLU A 17 -9.66 -12.42 4.95
CA GLU A 17 -8.50 -12.19 5.82
C GLU A 17 -8.04 -10.72 5.79
N LEU A 18 -7.99 -10.09 4.62
CA LEU A 18 -7.63 -8.67 4.51
C LEU A 18 -8.61 -7.78 5.29
N LYS A 19 -9.92 -8.01 5.17
CA LYS A 19 -10.94 -7.29 5.94
C LYS A 19 -10.75 -7.48 7.45
N ARG A 20 -10.41 -8.70 7.90
CA ARG A 20 -10.09 -8.96 9.32
C ARG A 20 -8.86 -8.19 9.78
N VAL A 21 -7.76 -8.20 9.01
CA VAL A 21 -6.54 -7.45 9.34
C VAL A 21 -6.82 -5.94 9.38
N LEU A 22 -7.54 -5.39 8.40
CA LEU A 22 -7.93 -3.98 8.39
C LEU A 22 -8.76 -3.59 9.63
N ASN A 23 -9.69 -4.47 10.02
CA ASN A 23 -10.50 -4.27 11.22
C ASN A 23 -9.66 -4.29 12.50
N SER A 24 -8.77 -5.27 12.64
CA SER A 24 -7.85 -5.38 13.77
C SER A 24 -6.79 -4.26 13.81
N LEU A 25 -6.52 -3.58 12.69
CA LEU A 25 -5.63 -2.42 12.68
C LEU A 25 -6.34 -1.14 13.13
N SER A 26 -7.53 -0.87 12.58
CA SER A 26 -8.00 0.52 12.48
C SER A 26 -9.43 0.78 12.95
N THR A 27 -10.22 -0.26 13.25
CA THR A 27 -11.63 -0.10 13.58
C THR A 27 -11.82 0.28 15.05
N PRO A 28 -12.30 1.52 15.36
CA PRO A 28 -12.46 1.97 16.74
C PRO A 28 -13.53 1.20 17.51
N ALA A 29 -14.47 0.57 16.80
CA ALA A 29 -15.52 -0.27 17.40
C ALA A 29 -14.97 -1.61 17.92
N SER A 30 -13.76 -2.02 17.52
CA SER A 30 -13.10 -3.19 18.08
C SER A 30 -12.16 -2.72 19.19
N ALA A 31 -12.45 -3.13 20.43
CA ALA A 31 -11.60 -2.84 21.59
C ALA A 31 -10.17 -3.42 21.43
N LEU A 32 -10.03 -4.47 20.62
CA LEU A 32 -8.77 -5.16 20.35
C LEU A 32 -8.04 -4.61 19.11
N SER A 33 -8.54 -3.53 18.48
CA SER A 33 -7.80 -2.94 17.37
C SER A 33 -6.55 -2.21 17.87
N LEU A 34 -5.47 -2.21 17.08
CA LEU A 34 -4.23 -1.50 17.44
C LEU A 34 -4.49 0.00 17.68
N VAL A 35 -5.38 0.62 16.89
CA VAL A 35 -5.82 2.01 17.09
C VAL A 35 -6.53 2.20 18.44
N SER A 36 -7.42 1.28 18.82
CA SER A 36 -8.13 1.35 20.10
C SER A 36 -7.17 1.19 21.27
N ILE A 37 -6.30 0.18 21.23
CA ILE A 37 -5.29 -0.09 22.26
C ILE A 37 -4.37 1.13 22.45
N ALA A 38 -3.88 1.71 21.36
CA ALA A 38 -3.04 2.90 21.43
C ALA A 38 -3.77 4.14 21.94
N ALA A 39 -5.02 4.37 21.51
CA ALA A 39 -5.82 5.46 22.02
C ALA A 39 -6.12 5.30 23.52
N ASP A 40 -6.42 4.09 23.97
CA ASP A 40 -6.65 3.76 25.38
C ASP A 40 -5.37 3.91 26.21
N PHE A 41 -4.22 3.49 25.68
CA PHE A 41 -2.92 3.74 26.30
C PHE A 41 -2.69 5.22 26.58
N PHE A 42 -2.83 6.10 25.58
CA PHE A 42 -2.60 7.54 25.79
C PHE A 42 -3.64 8.21 26.69
N ARG A 43 -4.83 7.62 26.85
CA ARG A 43 -5.82 8.06 27.83
C ARG A 43 -5.46 7.62 29.25
N ALA A 44 -5.03 6.36 29.39
CA ALA A 44 -4.64 5.77 30.67
C ALA A 44 -3.40 6.43 31.28
N THR A 45 -2.46 6.92 30.46
CA THR A 45 -1.27 7.63 30.95
C THR A 45 -1.58 8.95 31.67
N HIS A 46 -2.82 9.44 31.58
CA HIS A 46 -3.31 10.61 32.32
C HIS A 46 -4.26 10.24 33.46
N SER A 47 -4.48 8.95 33.72
CA SER A 47 -5.33 8.43 34.81
C SER A 47 -4.55 7.47 35.70
N SER A 48 -5.15 7.06 36.83
CA SER A 48 -4.57 6.06 37.74
C SER A 48 -4.73 4.61 37.24
N VAL A 49 -5.11 4.42 35.97
CA VAL A 49 -5.42 3.10 35.39
C VAL A 49 -4.18 2.52 34.74
N THR A 50 -3.93 1.22 34.96
CA THR A 50 -2.84 0.50 34.28
C THR A 50 -3.03 0.55 32.77
N PRO A 51 -2.04 1.05 32.00
CA PRO A 51 -2.16 1.14 30.55
C PRO A 51 -2.19 -0.25 29.89
N PRO A 52 -2.96 -0.44 28.81
CA PRO A 52 -2.99 -1.70 28.07
C PRO A 52 -1.65 -1.99 27.40
N THR A 53 -1.29 -3.28 27.34
CA THR A 53 -0.15 -3.77 26.56
C THR A 53 -0.56 -4.03 25.11
N ALA A 54 0.37 -3.85 24.16
CA ALA A 54 0.08 -4.02 22.73
C ALA A 54 0.93 -5.10 22.04
N MET A 55 1.85 -5.75 22.76
CA MET A 55 2.86 -6.62 22.16
C MET A 55 2.28 -7.85 21.45
N ALA A 56 1.28 -8.51 22.06
CA ALA A 56 0.66 -9.70 21.48
C ALA A 56 -0.10 -9.37 20.18
N GLU A 57 -0.92 -8.32 20.20
CA GLU A 57 -1.70 -7.85 19.06
C GLU A 57 -0.81 -7.33 17.94
N LEU A 58 0.25 -6.58 18.28
CA LEU A 58 1.23 -6.09 17.30
C LEU A 58 1.95 -7.25 16.61
N SER A 59 2.41 -8.25 17.37
CA SER A 59 3.07 -9.43 16.83
C SER A 59 2.13 -10.26 15.96
N PHE A 60 0.89 -10.47 16.42
CA PHE A 60 -0.14 -11.17 15.66
C PHE A 60 -0.46 -10.47 14.33
N LEU A 61 -0.61 -9.15 14.35
CA LEU A 61 -0.86 -8.36 13.15
C LEU A 61 0.32 -8.42 12.18
N ALA A 62 1.55 -8.27 12.68
CA ALA A 62 2.74 -8.36 11.85
C ALA A 62 2.88 -9.74 11.19
N GLU A 63 2.59 -10.82 11.94
CA GLU A 63 2.51 -12.18 11.41
C GLU A 63 1.46 -12.34 10.30
N LYS A 64 0.26 -11.79 10.52
CA LYS A 64 -0.80 -11.83 9.51
C LYS A 64 -0.43 -11.07 8.23
N ILE A 65 0.27 -9.96 8.36
CA ILE A 65 0.77 -9.19 7.20
C ILE A 65 1.82 -9.99 6.43
N LEU A 66 2.75 -10.65 7.13
CA LEU A 66 3.72 -11.53 6.48
C LEU A 66 3.01 -12.70 5.78
N GLN A 67 1.97 -13.30 6.38
CA GLN A 67 1.16 -14.32 5.71
C GLN A 67 0.46 -13.81 4.43
N LEU A 68 0.06 -12.54 4.39
CA LEU A 68 -0.57 -11.92 3.23
C LEU A 68 0.42 -11.54 2.11
N THR A 69 1.72 -11.42 2.43
CA THR A 69 2.73 -10.86 1.51
C THR A 69 3.80 -11.87 1.10
N GLU A 70 4.16 -12.81 1.96
CA GLU A 70 5.17 -13.83 1.71
C GLU A 70 4.55 -15.10 1.15
N GLY A 71 5.22 -15.72 0.18
CA GLY A 71 4.88 -17.01 -0.41
C GLY A 71 6.03 -18.02 -0.27
N GLN A 72 5.85 -19.24 -0.76
CA GLN A 72 6.84 -20.31 -0.69
C GLN A 72 8.07 -20.06 -1.56
N ASN A 73 7.94 -19.16 -2.55
CA ASN A 73 9.01 -18.75 -3.44
C ASN A 73 8.87 -17.27 -3.82
N ASN A 74 9.87 -16.74 -4.51
CA ASN A 74 9.90 -15.34 -4.90
C ASN A 74 8.71 -14.97 -5.82
N ALA A 75 8.36 -15.80 -6.81
CA ALA A 75 7.26 -15.50 -7.73
C ALA A 75 5.90 -15.40 -7.01
N GLU A 76 5.64 -16.29 -6.06
CA GLU A 76 4.44 -16.25 -5.23
C GLU A 76 4.43 -15.02 -4.32
N THR A 77 5.57 -14.71 -3.70
CA THR A 77 5.78 -13.52 -2.87
C THR A 77 5.47 -12.23 -3.63
N LEU A 78 5.96 -12.12 -4.87
CA LEU A 78 5.67 -10.98 -5.74
C LEU A 78 4.20 -10.90 -6.12
N THR A 79 3.57 -12.03 -6.42
CA THR A 79 2.13 -12.09 -6.75
C THR A 79 1.27 -11.68 -5.56
N ARG A 80 1.59 -12.18 -4.36
CA ARG A 80 0.90 -11.83 -3.10
C ARG A 80 1.04 -10.34 -2.76
N SER A 81 2.25 -9.78 -2.87
CA SER A 81 2.45 -8.34 -2.69
C SER A 81 1.72 -7.50 -3.72
N ALA A 82 1.81 -7.84 -5.00
CA ALA A 82 1.11 -7.10 -6.05
C ALA A 82 -0.41 -7.14 -5.84
N ARG A 83 -0.94 -8.28 -5.41
CA ARG A 83 -2.34 -8.47 -5.02
C ARG A 83 -2.74 -7.59 -3.85
N LEU A 84 -1.97 -7.61 -2.76
CA LEU A 84 -2.27 -6.79 -1.59
C LEU A 84 -2.26 -5.30 -1.96
N LEU A 85 -1.21 -4.82 -2.62
CA LEU A 85 -1.07 -3.41 -3.02
C LEU A 85 -2.22 -2.97 -3.93
N GLY A 86 -2.54 -3.78 -4.94
CA GLY A 86 -3.61 -3.47 -5.89
C GLY A 86 -4.98 -3.47 -5.23
N ILE A 87 -5.29 -4.47 -4.39
CA ILE A 87 -6.58 -4.51 -3.68
C ILE A 87 -6.73 -3.31 -2.75
N LEU A 88 -5.69 -2.98 -1.98
CA LEU A 88 -5.71 -1.79 -1.12
C LEU A 88 -6.00 -0.52 -1.93
N GLN A 89 -5.37 -0.35 -3.09
CA GLN A 89 -5.63 0.80 -3.97
C GLN A 89 -7.06 0.82 -4.52
N LEU A 90 -7.60 -0.36 -4.88
CA LEU A 90 -8.92 -0.51 -5.49
C LEU A 90 -10.07 -0.37 -4.48
N THR A 91 -9.84 -0.69 -3.20
CA THR A 91 -10.89 -0.70 -2.17
C THR A 91 -10.75 0.40 -1.13
N VAL A 92 -9.72 1.24 -1.20
CA VAL A 92 -9.49 2.32 -0.22
C VAL A 92 -10.70 3.25 -0.13
N PRO A 93 -11.21 3.54 1.09
CA PRO A 93 -12.35 4.43 1.23
C PRO A 93 -11.98 5.87 0.88
N LYS A 94 -12.86 6.52 0.11
CA LYS A 94 -12.73 7.95 -0.25
C LYS A 94 -13.41 8.89 0.75
N SER A 95 -14.18 8.34 1.70
CA SER A 95 -14.89 9.13 2.72
C SER A 95 -13.93 9.69 3.77
N LYS A 96 -14.00 11.00 3.99
CA LYS A 96 -13.21 11.71 5.02
C LYS A 96 -13.46 11.17 6.44
N ARG A 97 -14.67 10.64 6.71
CA ARG A 97 -15.02 10.07 8.03
C ARG A 97 -14.21 8.80 8.34
N ARG A 98 -13.67 8.12 7.31
CA ARG A 98 -12.89 6.88 7.44
C ARG A 98 -11.38 7.15 7.40
N TRP A 99 -10.93 8.36 7.73
CA TRP A 99 -9.51 8.71 7.65
C TRP A 99 -8.61 7.82 8.52
N ARG A 100 -9.09 7.38 9.70
CA ARG A 100 -8.34 6.47 10.58
C ARG A 100 -8.11 5.12 9.92
N GLU A 101 -9.13 4.59 9.25
CA GLU A 101 -9.01 3.36 8.47
C GLU A 101 -8.00 3.51 7.34
N VAL A 102 -8.01 4.64 6.64
CA VAL A 102 -7.03 4.92 5.59
C VAL A 102 -5.61 5.05 6.17
N GLN A 103 -5.44 5.80 7.26
CA GLN A 103 -4.12 6.11 7.83
C GLN A 103 -3.49 4.89 8.52
N PHE A 104 -4.23 4.23 9.42
CA PHE A 104 -3.72 3.16 10.27
C PHE A 104 -3.98 1.76 9.70
N GLY A 105 -4.89 1.63 8.73
CA GLY A 105 -5.15 0.38 8.01
C GLY A 105 -4.47 0.36 6.65
N TYR A 106 -5.06 1.07 5.67
CA TYR A 106 -4.64 0.99 4.26
C TYR A 106 -3.19 1.43 4.05
N LYS A 107 -2.80 2.62 4.54
CA LYS A 107 -1.42 3.11 4.38
C LYS A 107 -0.43 2.23 5.14
N ALA A 108 -0.77 1.75 6.35
CA ALA A 108 0.09 0.86 7.12
C ALA A 108 0.39 -0.45 6.37
N LEU A 109 -0.64 -1.13 5.85
CA LEU A 109 -0.49 -2.36 5.07
C LEU A 109 0.27 -2.13 3.76
N TYR A 110 -0.04 -1.05 3.06
CA TYR A 110 0.62 -0.70 1.80
C TYR A 110 2.12 -0.45 2.01
N ARG A 111 2.48 0.27 3.08
CA ARG A 111 3.87 0.50 3.47
C ARG A 111 4.57 -0.78 3.84
N ALA A 112 3.94 -1.65 4.64
CA ALA A 112 4.56 -2.89 5.10
C ALA A 112 4.96 -3.78 3.92
N ALA A 113 4.05 -3.95 2.95
CA ALA A 113 4.33 -4.68 1.72
C ALA A 113 5.51 -4.08 0.95
N LEU A 114 5.53 -2.76 0.76
CA LEU A 114 6.63 -2.09 0.05
C LEU A 114 7.96 -2.13 0.81
N SER A 115 7.96 -1.98 2.13
CA SER A 115 9.16 -2.09 2.97
C SER A 115 9.77 -3.49 2.88
N LEU A 116 8.94 -4.54 2.91
CA LEU A 116 9.40 -5.93 2.73
C LEU A 116 9.96 -6.18 1.33
N ARG A 117 9.32 -5.65 0.28
CA ARG A 117 9.81 -5.79 -1.11
C ARG A 117 11.09 -4.98 -1.33
N LEU A 118 11.20 -3.79 -0.76
CA LEU A 118 12.41 -2.97 -0.83
C LEU A 118 13.56 -3.64 -0.07
N LEU A 119 13.34 -4.14 1.15
CA LEU A 119 14.33 -4.91 1.90
C LEU A 119 14.86 -6.10 1.08
N GLN A 120 13.95 -6.94 0.56
CA GLN A 120 14.33 -8.11 -0.23
C GLN A 120 15.11 -7.71 -1.49
N HIS A 121 14.68 -6.65 -2.18
CA HIS A 121 15.36 -6.16 -3.37
C HIS A 121 16.78 -5.70 -3.06
N MET A 122 16.95 -4.86 -2.04
CA MET A 122 18.26 -4.34 -1.64
C MET A 122 19.23 -5.46 -1.23
N LEU A 123 18.74 -6.45 -0.47
CA LEU A 123 19.54 -7.61 -0.07
C LEU A 123 19.94 -8.49 -1.26
N THR A 124 19.01 -8.72 -2.20
CA THR A 124 19.29 -9.50 -3.41
C THR A 124 20.31 -8.81 -4.32
N GLN A 125 20.36 -7.47 -4.29
CA GLN A 125 21.32 -6.68 -5.05
C GLN A 125 22.62 -6.40 -4.26
N GLN A 126 22.76 -6.87 -3.02
CA GLN A 126 23.91 -6.60 -2.13
C GLN A 126 24.15 -5.10 -1.90
N LEU A 127 23.08 -4.33 -1.74
CA LEU A 127 23.11 -2.87 -1.58
C LEU A 127 22.79 -2.40 -0.16
N LEU A 128 22.53 -3.34 0.76
CA LEU A 128 22.22 -3.05 2.15
C LEU A 128 23.26 -3.74 3.03
N ASN A 129 24.08 -2.91 3.67
CA ASN A 129 25.17 -3.35 4.54
C ASN A 129 24.77 -3.06 5.99
N ASP A 130 24.06 -4.00 6.61
CA ASP A 130 23.69 -3.95 8.02
C ASP A 130 24.00 -5.33 8.62
N PRO A 131 24.99 -5.45 9.52
CA PRO A 131 25.50 -6.74 9.97
C PRO A 131 24.41 -7.65 10.56
N TRP A 132 23.45 -7.06 11.29
CA TRP A 132 22.32 -7.79 11.87
C TRP A 132 21.43 -8.39 10.78
N ILE A 133 21.08 -7.59 9.77
CA ILE A 133 20.23 -8.03 8.67
C ILE A 133 20.97 -9.08 7.82
N GLU A 134 22.23 -8.84 7.46
CA GLU A 134 23.03 -9.74 6.62
C GLU A 134 23.22 -11.11 7.28
N GLN A 135 23.56 -11.13 8.58
CA GLN A 135 23.71 -12.37 9.35
C GLN A 135 22.44 -13.22 9.29
N HIS A 136 21.27 -12.62 9.53
CA HIS A 136 20.02 -13.35 9.49
C HIS A 136 19.58 -13.71 8.07
N TYR A 137 19.84 -12.85 7.09
CA TYR A 137 19.52 -13.11 5.68
C TYR A 137 20.31 -14.29 5.09
N ALA A 138 21.54 -14.52 5.56
CA ALA A 138 22.34 -15.69 5.19
C ALA A 138 21.68 -17.01 5.64
N GLN A 139 20.86 -16.97 6.70
CA GLN A 139 20.15 -18.12 7.27
C GLN A 139 18.69 -18.20 6.79
N ARG A 140 18.34 -17.52 5.68
CA ARG A 140 16.95 -17.47 5.23
C ARG A 140 16.50 -18.83 4.70
N ASP A 141 15.35 -19.28 5.20
CA ASP A 141 14.53 -20.32 4.59
C ASP A 141 13.09 -19.79 4.46
N ALA A 142 12.58 -19.76 3.23
CA ALA A 142 11.21 -19.29 2.97
C ALA A 142 10.13 -20.32 3.36
N LYS A 143 10.53 -21.58 3.56
CA LYS A 143 9.62 -22.68 3.93
C LYS A 143 9.48 -22.85 5.43
N ASP A 144 10.47 -22.39 6.19
CA ASP A 144 10.48 -22.47 7.64
C ASP A 144 9.79 -21.26 8.29
N PRO A 145 8.64 -21.43 8.97
CA PRO A 145 8.01 -20.35 9.72
C PRO A 145 8.87 -19.80 10.86
N GLN A 146 9.83 -20.59 11.37
CA GLN A 146 10.77 -20.22 12.44
C GLN A 146 12.11 -19.66 11.91
N CYS A 147 12.18 -19.40 10.60
CA CYS A 147 13.35 -18.84 9.94
C CYS A 147 13.88 -17.59 10.68
N PRO A 148 15.17 -17.53 11.04
CA PRO A 148 15.76 -16.39 11.76
C PRO A 148 15.58 -15.05 11.03
N PHE A 149 15.72 -15.03 9.70
CA PHE A 149 15.46 -13.82 8.90
C PHE A 149 14.03 -13.31 9.06
N ARG A 150 13.08 -14.24 9.08
CA ARG A 150 11.68 -13.91 9.23
C ARG A 150 11.38 -13.33 10.61
N LEU A 151 11.81 -14.02 11.66
CA LEU A 151 11.52 -13.65 13.05
C LEU A 151 12.30 -12.42 13.53
N ASN A 152 13.56 -12.27 13.13
CA ASN A 152 14.47 -11.27 13.68
C ASN A 152 14.69 -10.06 12.75
N VAL A 153 14.19 -10.11 11.50
CA VAL A 153 14.26 -8.98 10.56
C VAL A 153 12.89 -8.60 10.02
N GLN A 154 12.20 -9.52 9.32
CA GLN A 154 10.95 -9.17 8.62
C GLN A 154 9.83 -8.79 9.60
N LEU A 155 9.68 -9.56 10.69
CA LEU A 155 8.66 -9.31 11.71
C LEU A 155 8.90 -7.96 12.43
N PRO A 156 10.09 -7.66 13.00
CA PRO A 156 10.43 -6.33 13.53
C PRO A 156 10.22 -5.19 12.53
N LEU A 157 10.56 -5.39 11.25
CA LEU A 157 10.33 -4.38 10.21
C LEU A 157 8.85 -4.05 10.06
N VAL A 158 7.99 -5.08 10.00
CA VAL A 158 6.54 -4.86 9.91
C VAL A 158 6.00 -4.22 11.17
N MET A 159 6.46 -4.65 12.36
CA MET A 159 6.09 -4.01 13.64
C MET A 159 6.46 -2.52 13.64
N ALA A 160 7.68 -2.17 13.22
CA ALA A 160 8.12 -0.78 13.10
C ALA A 160 7.21 0.02 12.15
N VAL A 161 6.84 -0.54 10.99
CA VAL A 161 5.92 0.09 10.04
C VAL A 161 4.55 0.39 10.67
N LEU A 162 3.99 -0.56 11.43
CA LEU A 162 2.69 -0.39 12.09
C LEU A 162 2.72 0.70 13.18
N LEU A 163 3.87 0.87 13.83
CA LEU A 163 4.06 1.85 14.90
C LEU A 163 4.41 3.27 14.41
N LEU A 164 4.78 3.45 13.13
CA LEU A 164 5.21 4.75 12.59
C LEU A 164 4.25 5.90 12.92
N ASP A 165 2.95 5.65 12.82
CA ASP A 165 1.93 6.68 12.97
C ASP A 165 1.22 6.62 14.34
N VAL A 166 1.54 5.65 15.22
CA VAL A 166 0.79 5.41 16.46
C VAL A 166 0.70 6.66 17.35
N GLY A 167 1.77 7.47 17.39
CA GLY A 167 1.80 8.72 18.15
C GLY A 167 0.80 9.77 17.68
N MET A 168 0.27 9.68 16.45
CA MET A 168 -0.81 10.55 15.97
C MET A 168 -2.12 10.34 16.73
N LEU A 169 -2.27 9.22 17.46
CA LEU A 169 -3.43 8.92 18.30
C LEU A 169 -3.37 9.62 19.67
N HIS A 170 -2.23 10.23 20.02
CA HIS A 170 -2.11 11.00 21.25
C HIS A 170 -3.10 12.19 21.25
N PRO A 171 -3.80 12.50 22.36
CA PRO A 171 -4.80 13.57 22.40
C PRO A 171 -4.30 14.92 21.87
N LYS A 172 -3.08 15.32 22.24
CA LYS A 172 -2.45 16.56 21.73
C LYS A 172 -2.19 16.52 20.22
N ALA A 173 -1.79 15.38 19.66
CA ALA A 173 -1.58 15.25 18.21
C ALA A 173 -2.92 15.30 17.45
N LEU A 174 -3.96 14.66 17.99
CA LEU A 174 -5.32 14.74 17.46
C LEU A 174 -5.88 16.17 17.50
N ALA A 175 -5.58 16.94 18.54
CA ALA A 175 -5.98 18.35 18.62
C ALA A 175 -5.35 19.21 17.50
N VAL A 176 -4.09 18.94 17.12
CA VAL A 176 -3.46 19.61 15.97
C VAL A 176 -4.15 19.21 14.65
N LEU A 177 -4.46 17.93 14.47
CA LEU A 177 -5.07 17.41 13.25
C LEU A 177 -6.53 17.87 13.06
N ALA A 178 -7.36 17.69 14.09
CA ALA A 178 -8.81 17.86 14.04
C ALA A 178 -9.31 19.13 14.73
N GLY A 179 -8.43 19.93 15.35
CA GLY A 179 -8.82 21.04 16.23
C GLY A 179 -9.31 20.54 17.59
N ASN A 180 -9.32 21.43 18.59
CA ASN A 180 -9.70 21.10 19.98
C ASN A 180 -11.10 20.48 20.09
N ASN A 181 -12.03 20.87 19.20
CA ASN A 181 -13.41 20.38 19.18
C ASN A 181 -13.68 19.37 18.05
N GLY A 182 -12.65 18.90 17.34
CA GLY A 182 -12.83 17.98 16.20
C GLY A 182 -13.48 18.62 14.96
N THR A 183 -13.45 19.95 14.85
CA THR A 183 -14.10 20.73 13.78
C THR A 183 -13.31 20.77 12.47
N LEU A 184 -12.00 20.51 12.51
CA LEU A 184 -11.12 20.53 11.35
C LEU A 184 -11.03 19.16 10.69
N ASP A 185 -10.87 19.16 9.36
CA ASP A 185 -10.60 17.95 8.58
C ASP A 185 -9.19 17.43 8.91
N PRO A 186 -9.02 16.22 9.49
CA PRO A 186 -7.71 15.65 9.83
C PRO A 186 -6.81 15.41 8.62
N GLN A 187 -7.35 15.47 7.39
CA GLN A 187 -6.64 15.29 6.13
C GLN A 187 -6.30 16.63 5.43
N ARG A 188 -6.54 17.76 6.11
CA ARG A 188 -6.19 19.10 5.61
C ARG A 188 -4.69 19.27 5.43
N ALA A 189 -4.31 20.23 4.58
CA ALA A 189 -2.94 20.70 4.57
C ALA A 189 -2.63 21.40 5.92
N LEU A 190 -1.53 20.98 6.56
CA LEU A 190 -1.02 21.62 7.76
C LEU A 190 -0.03 22.72 7.38
N GLN A 191 -0.07 23.82 8.13
CA GLN A 191 0.96 24.85 8.03
C GLN A 191 2.30 24.33 8.54
N SER A 192 3.40 25.01 8.21
CA SER A 192 4.76 24.56 8.57
C SER A 192 4.92 24.36 10.08
N GLU A 193 4.35 25.26 10.89
CA GLU A 193 4.39 25.20 12.36
C GLU A 193 3.58 24.03 12.91
N GLU A 194 2.30 23.90 12.49
CA GLU A 194 1.43 22.79 12.89
C GLU A 194 2.06 21.43 12.52
N ARG A 195 2.74 21.37 11.37
CA ARG A 195 3.44 20.16 10.92
C ARG A 195 4.63 19.85 11.82
N HIS A 196 5.45 20.83 12.18
CA HIS A 196 6.56 20.63 13.13
C HIS A 196 6.04 20.14 14.48
N GLN A 197 5.02 20.81 15.02
CA GLN A 197 4.39 20.43 16.28
C GLN A 197 3.83 19.00 16.23
N LEU A 198 3.12 18.63 15.17
CA LEU A 198 2.58 17.28 15.00
C LEU A 198 3.69 16.23 14.95
N LEU A 199 4.78 16.50 14.23
CA LEU A 199 5.91 15.58 14.09
C LEU A 199 6.61 15.35 15.45
N GLN A 200 6.85 16.41 16.21
CA GLN A 200 7.44 16.32 17.55
C GLN A 200 6.53 15.51 18.49
N LEU A 201 5.27 15.91 18.62
CA LEU A 201 4.29 15.22 19.48
C LEU A 201 4.15 13.74 19.11
N SER A 202 4.02 13.43 17.82
CA SER A 202 3.86 12.06 17.36
C SER A 202 5.10 11.23 17.61
N THR A 203 6.30 11.80 17.46
CA THR A 203 7.56 11.08 17.70
C THR A 203 7.73 10.75 19.18
N THR A 204 7.52 11.73 20.07
CA THR A 204 7.61 11.53 21.52
C THR A 204 6.55 10.54 22.01
N ALA A 205 5.29 10.68 21.55
CA ALA A 205 4.22 9.77 21.93
C ALA A 205 4.48 8.34 21.44
N ARG A 206 5.03 8.17 20.24
CA ARG A 206 5.43 6.85 19.71
C ARG A 206 6.53 6.20 20.54
N GLN A 207 7.56 6.96 20.94
CA GLN A 207 8.64 6.45 21.81
C GLN A 207 8.07 6.01 23.17
N HIS A 208 7.21 6.84 23.77
CA HIS A 208 6.54 6.53 25.03
C HIS A 208 5.64 5.29 24.94
N PHE A 209 4.88 5.17 23.86
CA PHE A 209 4.08 3.97 23.58
C PHE A 209 4.97 2.73 23.42
N PHE A 210 6.06 2.84 22.67
CA PHE A 210 7.00 1.74 22.47
C PHE A 210 7.59 1.27 23.80
N SER A 211 8.10 2.18 24.64
CA SER A 211 8.79 1.81 25.88
C SER A 211 7.89 1.19 26.95
N LEU A 212 6.60 1.56 27.00
CA LEU A 212 5.69 1.12 28.06
C LEU A 212 4.64 0.10 27.62
N ALA A 213 4.17 0.15 26.37
CA ALA A 213 3.14 -0.76 25.88
C ALA A 213 3.71 -2.06 25.29
N LEU A 214 4.99 -2.08 24.93
CA LEU A 214 5.69 -3.22 24.32
C LEU A 214 6.73 -3.78 25.30
N ALA A 215 6.26 -4.58 26.24
CA ALA A 215 7.13 -5.31 27.15
C ALA A 215 7.34 -6.75 26.68
N VAL A 216 8.50 -7.33 27.04
CA VAL A 216 8.78 -8.76 26.88
C VAL A 216 7.74 -9.56 27.67
N VAL A 217 7.06 -10.48 26.98
CA VAL A 217 6.03 -11.33 27.57
C VAL A 217 6.71 -12.57 28.16
N ARG A 218 6.47 -12.84 29.44
CA ARG A 218 7.05 -14.01 30.11
C ARG A 218 6.53 -15.31 29.49
N PHE A 219 7.44 -16.07 28.89
CA PHE A 219 7.16 -17.41 28.39
C PHE A 219 6.92 -18.39 29.55
N ARG A 220 5.84 -19.18 29.49
CA ARG A 220 5.55 -20.23 30.47
C ARG A 220 6.20 -21.54 30.03
N SER A 221 7.48 -21.74 30.32
CA SER A 221 8.14 -23.06 30.26
C SER A 221 8.42 -23.58 31.68
N ASN A 222 8.57 -24.89 31.85
CA ASN A 222 9.06 -25.46 33.11
C ASN A 222 10.59 -25.34 33.26
N ASN A 223 11.30 -25.00 32.18
CA ASN A 223 12.74 -24.85 32.14
C ASN A 223 13.15 -23.37 32.22
N LYS A 224 13.90 -22.99 33.27
CA LYS A 224 14.39 -21.63 33.47
C LYS A 224 15.32 -21.15 32.34
N GLN A 225 16.10 -22.04 31.73
CA GLN A 225 17.02 -21.68 30.65
C GLN A 225 16.27 -21.32 29.37
N GLU A 226 15.24 -22.08 29.00
CA GLU A 226 14.38 -21.77 27.85
C GLU A 226 13.63 -20.45 28.04
N GLN A 227 13.14 -20.18 29.24
CA GLN A 227 12.51 -18.90 29.55
C GLN A 227 13.48 -17.73 29.32
N GLN A 228 14.71 -17.84 29.82
CA GLN A 228 15.73 -16.79 29.65
C GLN A 228 16.10 -16.59 28.18
N LEU A 229 16.24 -17.69 27.42
CA LEU A 229 16.55 -17.63 26.00
C LEU A 229 15.43 -16.94 25.21
N ASP A 230 14.18 -17.31 25.44
CA ASP A 230 13.04 -16.69 24.74
C ASP A 230 12.89 -15.21 25.10
N MET A 231 13.06 -14.85 26.38
CA MET A 231 13.06 -13.45 26.80
C MET A 231 14.18 -12.65 26.12
N ALA A 232 15.38 -13.19 26.02
CA ALA A 232 16.49 -12.55 25.34
C ALA A 232 16.21 -12.35 23.84
N GLN A 233 15.63 -13.36 23.17
CA GLN A 233 15.24 -13.26 21.76
C GLN A 233 14.12 -12.23 21.54
N GLN A 234 13.12 -12.19 22.42
CA GLN A 234 12.08 -11.17 22.39
C GLN A 234 12.67 -9.77 22.54
N GLN A 235 13.61 -9.58 23.48
CA GLN A 235 14.28 -8.30 23.69
C GLN A 235 15.06 -7.87 22.44
N GLN A 236 15.86 -8.76 21.85
CA GLN A 236 16.60 -8.45 20.62
C GLN A 236 15.69 -8.01 19.46
N ARG A 237 14.52 -8.64 19.32
CA ARG A 237 13.51 -8.23 18.32
C ARG A 237 12.97 -6.83 18.60
N LEU A 238 12.74 -6.48 19.87
CA LEU A 238 12.32 -5.14 20.26
C LEU A 238 13.43 -4.12 20.02
N ASP A 239 14.68 -4.42 20.40
CA ASP A 239 15.84 -3.54 20.19
C ASP A 239 16.01 -3.20 18.70
N PHE A 240 15.86 -4.20 17.82
CA PHE A 240 15.91 -3.96 16.38
C PHE A 240 14.71 -3.14 15.88
N THR A 241 13.51 -3.37 16.41
CA THR A 241 12.32 -2.55 16.11
C THR A 241 12.52 -1.10 16.54
N GLU A 242 13.10 -0.86 17.71
CA GLU A 242 13.41 0.47 18.22
C GLU A 242 14.44 1.18 17.34
N ARG A 243 15.51 0.48 16.97
CA ARG A 243 16.55 0.98 16.05
C ARG A 243 15.96 1.43 14.72
N LEU A 244 15.04 0.65 14.16
CA LEU A 244 14.29 1.01 12.95
C LEU A 244 13.46 2.29 13.13
N LEU A 245 12.72 2.39 14.24
CA LEU A 245 11.86 3.54 14.54
C LEU A 245 12.65 4.83 14.80
N ALA A 246 13.80 4.72 15.48
CA ALA A 246 14.72 5.83 15.74
C ALA A 246 15.33 6.34 14.42
N ALA A 247 15.71 5.43 13.53
CA ALA A 247 16.30 5.74 12.23
C ALA A 247 15.29 6.30 11.21
N ALA A 248 13.97 6.13 11.39
CA ALA A 248 12.95 6.48 10.40
C ALA A 248 12.94 7.96 9.97
N GLY A 249 13.50 8.85 10.80
CA GLY A 249 13.63 10.28 10.52
C GLY A 249 14.88 10.67 9.73
N ASP A 250 15.89 9.80 9.65
CA ASP A 250 17.19 10.09 9.05
C ASP A 250 17.25 9.59 7.59
N PRO A 251 17.32 10.48 6.58
CA PRO A 251 17.46 10.11 5.18
C PRO A 251 18.78 9.40 4.84
N ASN A 252 19.81 9.55 5.67
CA ASN A 252 21.11 8.89 5.47
C ASN A 252 21.13 7.48 6.06
N SER A 253 20.20 7.16 6.95
CA SER A 253 20.09 5.82 7.51
C SER A 253 19.58 4.84 6.46
N ALA A 254 20.38 3.80 6.20
CA ALA A 254 20.01 2.67 5.35
C ALA A 254 18.72 1.99 5.84
N VAL A 255 18.65 1.68 7.14
CA VAL A 255 17.48 1.05 7.77
C VAL A 255 16.31 2.02 7.92
N GLY A 256 16.58 3.31 8.16
CA GLY A 256 15.55 4.35 8.17
C GLY A 256 14.87 4.51 6.80
N SER A 257 15.65 4.43 5.72
CA SER A 257 15.17 4.54 4.34
C SER A 257 14.21 3.41 3.95
N LEU A 258 14.34 2.21 4.54
CA LEU A 258 13.39 1.10 4.37
C LEU A 258 11.97 1.45 4.85
N LEU A 259 11.85 2.37 5.81
CA LEU A 259 10.57 2.85 6.33
C LEU A 259 10.12 4.11 5.59
N LYS A 260 11.01 5.10 5.50
CA LYS A 260 10.67 6.45 5.05
C LYS A 260 10.24 6.50 3.58
N VAL A 261 10.95 5.81 2.70
CA VAL A 261 10.67 5.82 1.26
C VAL A 261 9.29 5.21 0.95
N PRO A 262 8.94 4.00 1.44
CA PRO A 262 7.57 3.48 1.38
C PRO A 262 6.51 4.35 2.06
N GLN A 263 6.83 4.98 3.20
CA GLN A 263 5.92 5.89 3.92
C GLN A 263 5.52 7.10 3.06
N VAL A 264 6.49 7.72 2.37
CA VAL A 264 6.21 8.86 1.48
C VAL A 264 5.43 8.41 0.25
N TYR A 265 5.85 7.30 -0.40
CA TYR A 265 5.16 6.77 -1.59
C TYR A 265 3.70 6.44 -1.31
N SER A 266 3.41 5.64 -0.27
CA SER A 266 2.04 5.29 0.15
C SER A 266 1.17 6.51 0.42
N SER A 267 1.76 7.58 0.97
CA SER A 267 1.05 8.83 1.28
C SER A 267 0.77 9.70 0.05
N ILE A 268 1.35 9.37 -1.10
CA ILE A 268 1.04 9.97 -2.40
C ILE A 268 0.00 9.10 -3.14
N VAL A 269 0.16 7.78 -3.13
CA VAL A 269 -0.67 6.87 -3.96
C VAL A 269 -2.03 6.53 -3.35
N LEU A 270 -2.16 6.57 -2.03
CA LEU A 270 -3.42 6.40 -1.34
C LEU A 270 -4.06 7.75 -0.97
N PRO A 271 -5.41 7.82 -0.88
CA PRO A 271 -6.13 9.01 -0.48
C PRO A 271 -5.75 9.48 0.94
N GLY A 272 -6.13 10.72 1.24
CA GLY A 272 -5.89 11.35 2.54
C GLY A 272 -5.10 12.64 2.50
N ARG A 273 -4.98 13.25 1.32
CA ARG A 273 -4.66 14.66 1.14
C ARG A 273 -5.87 15.34 0.52
N GLN A 274 -6.15 16.59 0.90
CA GLN A 274 -7.26 17.38 0.33
C GLN A 274 -7.30 17.42 -1.21
N ARG A 275 -6.15 17.31 -1.89
CA ARG A 275 -6.03 17.36 -3.36
C ARG A 275 -5.68 15.99 -3.98
N PHE A 276 -6.22 14.89 -3.44
CA PHE A 276 -6.01 13.58 -4.03
C PHE A 276 -6.64 13.50 -5.44
N ALA A 277 -5.81 13.33 -6.46
CA ALA A 277 -6.23 13.20 -7.85
C ALA A 277 -5.73 11.87 -8.41
N TYR A 278 -6.64 10.96 -8.73
CA TYR A 278 -6.32 9.62 -9.21
C TYR A 278 -5.48 9.63 -10.49
N GLU A 279 -5.80 10.51 -11.45
CA GLU A 279 -5.03 10.63 -12.69
C GLU A 279 -3.59 11.13 -12.47
N ALA A 280 -3.32 11.73 -11.32
CA ALA A 280 -2.00 12.23 -10.96
C ALA A 280 -1.14 11.18 -10.26
N LEU A 281 -1.64 9.97 -9.99
CA LEU A 281 -0.87 8.92 -9.32
C LEU A 281 0.45 8.57 -10.00
N PRO A 282 0.55 8.51 -11.35
CA PRO A 282 1.83 8.27 -12.02
C PRO A 282 2.88 9.36 -11.75
N LYS A 283 2.46 10.56 -11.34
CA LYS A 283 3.36 11.65 -10.92
C LYS A 283 4.00 11.42 -9.55
N ALA A 284 3.64 10.36 -8.82
CA ALA A 284 4.30 10.00 -7.56
C ALA A 284 5.82 9.84 -7.74
N THR A 285 6.25 9.33 -8.90
CA THR A 285 7.66 9.20 -9.25
C THR A 285 8.39 10.55 -9.29
N LEU A 286 7.74 11.59 -9.83
CA LEU A 286 8.27 12.96 -9.87
C LEU A 286 8.37 13.54 -8.46
N LEU A 287 7.32 13.39 -7.66
CA LEU A 287 7.29 13.89 -6.28
C LEU A 287 8.37 13.24 -5.40
N LEU A 288 8.64 11.95 -5.60
CA LEU A 288 9.74 11.26 -4.94
C LEU A 288 11.11 11.77 -5.40
N LYS A 289 11.33 11.93 -6.70
CA LYS A 289 12.57 12.49 -7.25
C LYS A 289 12.81 13.92 -6.74
N ASP A 290 11.77 14.72 -6.60
CA ASP A 290 11.89 16.07 -6.06
C ASP A 290 12.20 16.05 -4.55
N ALA A 291 11.66 15.10 -3.79
CA ALA A 291 12.04 14.91 -2.38
C ALA A 291 13.51 14.47 -2.23
N VAL A 292 14.01 13.63 -3.15
CA VAL A 292 15.45 13.29 -3.22
C VAL A 292 16.29 14.54 -3.48
N LYS A 293 15.91 15.38 -4.45
CA LYS A 293 16.63 16.64 -4.75
C LYS A 293 16.66 17.60 -3.56
N ARG A 294 15.63 17.59 -2.71
CA ARG A 294 15.58 18.37 -1.47
C ARG A 294 16.33 17.72 -0.29
N GLY A 295 16.94 16.56 -0.48
CA GLY A 295 17.64 15.82 0.59
C GLY A 295 16.70 15.16 1.61
N GLU A 296 15.39 15.09 1.34
CA GLU A 296 14.40 14.50 2.27
C GLU A 296 14.34 12.97 2.17
N LEU A 297 14.81 12.40 1.06
CA LEU A 297 14.80 10.97 0.78
C LEU A 297 16.13 10.50 0.21
N ASN A 298 16.51 9.27 0.55
CA ASN A 298 17.67 8.61 -0.01
C ASN A 298 17.47 8.29 -1.50
N ALA A 299 18.38 8.75 -2.36
CA ALA A 299 18.32 8.56 -3.80
C ALA A 299 18.34 7.08 -4.22
N LEU A 300 19.21 6.28 -3.60
CA LEU A 300 19.40 4.87 -3.91
C LEU A 300 18.11 4.09 -3.63
N TYR A 301 17.61 4.17 -2.40
CA TYR A 301 16.39 3.47 -1.98
C TYR A 301 15.17 3.92 -2.78
N THR A 302 15.09 5.21 -3.11
CA THR A 302 14.02 5.75 -3.97
C THR A 302 14.08 5.16 -5.37
N GLY A 303 15.27 5.10 -5.98
CA GLY A 303 15.47 4.49 -7.30
C GLY A 303 15.07 3.01 -7.32
N HIS A 304 15.44 2.25 -6.29
CA HIS A 304 15.06 0.84 -6.16
C HIS A 304 13.57 0.64 -5.91
N LEU A 305 12.92 1.49 -5.11
CA LEU A 305 11.47 1.44 -4.96
C LEU A 305 10.78 1.66 -6.33
N LEU A 306 11.24 2.64 -7.10
CA LEU A 306 10.68 2.91 -8.43
C LEU A 306 10.93 1.77 -9.43
N LYS A 307 12.03 1.02 -9.29
CA LYS A 307 12.29 -0.20 -10.06
C LYS A 307 11.30 -1.32 -9.71
N ILE A 308 10.86 -1.39 -8.45
CA ILE A 308 9.88 -2.38 -7.97
C ILE A 308 8.47 -2.02 -8.46
N THR A 309 8.06 -0.75 -8.31
CA THR A 309 6.67 -0.35 -8.56
C THR A 309 6.41 0.10 -10.00
N GLY A 310 7.43 0.62 -10.68
CA GLY A 310 7.26 1.38 -11.92
C GLY A 310 6.62 2.75 -11.68
N VAL A 311 6.18 3.36 -12.78
CA VAL A 311 5.47 4.66 -12.79
C VAL A 311 4.02 4.51 -12.34
N PHE A 312 3.37 3.41 -12.71
CA PHE A 312 1.95 3.19 -12.42
C PHE A 312 1.78 2.26 -11.20
N PRO A 313 1.17 2.73 -10.10
CA PRO A 313 0.97 1.88 -8.92
C PRO A 313 0.08 0.66 -9.20
N GLN A 314 0.25 -0.41 -8.43
CA GLN A 314 -0.61 -1.59 -8.51
C GLN A 314 -2.06 -1.19 -8.20
N GLY A 315 -3.01 -1.70 -9.00
CA GLY A 315 -4.43 -1.30 -8.97
C GLY A 315 -4.75 -0.06 -9.80
N PHE A 316 -3.78 0.57 -10.46
CA PHE A 316 -4.05 1.70 -11.37
C PHE A 316 -4.74 1.24 -12.66
N GLY A 317 -5.77 1.99 -13.09
CA GLY A 317 -6.51 1.74 -14.32
C GLY A 317 -5.85 2.38 -15.53
N VAL A 318 -5.32 1.57 -16.43
CA VAL A 318 -4.70 1.99 -17.70
C VAL A 318 -5.72 1.88 -18.83
N ALA A 319 -5.86 2.96 -19.61
CA ALA A 319 -6.56 2.92 -20.90
C ALA A 319 -5.50 2.86 -22.01
N PHE A 320 -5.65 1.95 -22.97
CA PHE A 320 -4.61 1.67 -23.96
C PHE A 320 -5.18 1.27 -25.32
N ILE A 321 -4.39 1.42 -26.37
CA ILE A 321 -4.72 0.98 -27.72
C ILE A 321 -4.17 -0.45 -27.92
N PRO A 322 -5.00 -1.46 -28.23
CA PRO A 322 -4.54 -2.82 -28.48
C PRO A 322 -3.61 -2.93 -29.69
N ALA A 323 -2.61 -3.80 -29.59
CA ALA A 323 -1.76 -4.20 -30.69
C ALA A 323 -2.57 -4.99 -31.74
N GLN A 324 -2.26 -4.76 -33.00
CA GLN A 324 -3.03 -5.21 -34.16
C GLN A 324 -3.21 -6.74 -34.20
N THR A 325 -4.42 -7.20 -34.52
CA THR A 325 -4.65 -8.52 -35.12
C THR A 325 -5.42 -8.42 -36.43
N ASP A 326 -6.20 -7.35 -36.63
CA ASP A 326 -6.92 -7.06 -37.87
C ASP A 326 -6.88 -5.56 -38.21
N LEU A 327 -6.80 -5.26 -39.51
CA LEU A 327 -6.75 -3.89 -40.07
C LEU A 327 -8.01 -3.05 -39.81
N SER A 328 -9.08 -3.65 -39.29
CA SER A 328 -10.37 -2.99 -39.01
C SER A 328 -10.51 -2.43 -37.58
N VAL A 329 -9.52 -2.63 -36.70
CA VAL A 329 -9.60 -2.26 -35.26
C VAL A 329 -8.78 -0.99 -34.93
N GLN A 330 -8.34 -0.23 -35.93
CA GLN A 330 -7.43 0.92 -35.76
C GLN A 330 -7.95 2.08 -34.87
N GLU A 331 -9.17 2.00 -34.34
CA GLU A 331 -9.89 3.12 -33.74
C GLU A 331 -10.48 2.83 -32.35
N LYS A 332 -9.93 1.86 -31.60
CA LYS A 332 -10.48 1.51 -30.28
C LYS A 332 -9.42 1.49 -29.19
N TYR A 333 -9.85 1.79 -27.97
CA TYR A 333 -9.07 1.60 -26.75
C TYR A 333 -9.70 0.51 -25.88
N GLU A 334 -8.90 -0.07 -25.01
CA GLU A 334 -9.29 -1.07 -24.02
C GLU A 334 -8.77 -0.65 -22.64
N LEU A 335 -9.28 -1.35 -21.63
CA LEU A 335 -9.06 -1.09 -20.22
C LEU A 335 -8.25 -2.23 -19.62
N ALA A 336 -7.27 -1.86 -18.81
CA ALA A 336 -6.41 -2.78 -18.08
C ALA A 336 -6.12 -2.27 -16.66
N ILE A 337 -5.75 -3.17 -15.75
CA ILE A 337 -5.39 -2.83 -14.36
C ILE A 337 -3.97 -3.30 -14.10
N VAL A 338 -3.11 -2.42 -13.57
CA VAL A 338 -1.75 -2.79 -13.16
C VAL A 338 -1.82 -3.87 -12.07
N ASN A 339 -1.31 -5.06 -12.34
CA ASN A 339 -1.46 -6.22 -11.45
C ASN A 339 -0.13 -6.91 -11.11
N GLN A 340 1.00 -6.48 -11.67
CA GLN A 340 2.31 -7.06 -11.39
C GLN A 340 3.32 -5.99 -10.94
N LEU A 341 4.42 -6.45 -10.33
CA LEU A 341 5.58 -5.65 -9.91
C LEU A 341 6.73 -5.89 -10.89
N TYR A 342 7.78 -5.07 -10.78
CA TYR A 342 9.01 -5.16 -11.59
C TYR A 342 8.77 -5.04 -13.11
N PRO A 343 8.14 -3.95 -13.58
CA PRO A 343 8.09 -3.71 -15.02
C PRO A 343 9.53 -3.52 -15.56
N ALA A 344 9.80 -4.05 -16.75
CA ALA A 344 11.15 -3.97 -17.35
C ALA A 344 11.56 -2.51 -17.62
N LYS A 345 10.59 -1.67 -18.02
CA LYS A 345 10.72 -0.21 -18.08
C LYS A 345 9.67 0.40 -17.18
N ALA A 346 10.03 1.44 -16.42
CA ALA A 346 9.14 2.01 -15.42
C ALA A 346 7.83 2.55 -16.02
N GLU A 347 7.88 3.04 -17.26
CA GLU A 347 6.78 3.62 -18.03
C GLU A 347 5.87 2.57 -18.71
N GLU A 348 6.28 1.30 -18.74
CA GLU A 348 5.59 0.21 -19.45
C GLU A 348 5.00 -0.78 -18.44
N PRO A 349 3.80 -0.49 -17.87
CA PRO A 349 3.25 -1.27 -16.78
C PRO A 349 2.82 -2.68 -17.24
N LEU A 350 2.89 -3.61 -16.29
CA LEU A 350 2.40 -4.97 -16.43
C LEU A 350 0.97 -5.04 -15.89
N CYS A 351 0.01 -5.32 -16.78
CA CYS A 351 -1.41 -5.17 -16.50
C CYS A 351 -2.22 -6.43 -16.82
N ARG A 352 -3.32 -6.62 -16.10
CA ARG A 352 -4.43 -7.49 -16.50
C ARG A 352 -5.32 -6.71 -17.48
N VAL A 353 -5.49 -7.19 -18.70
CA VAL A 353 -6.51 -6.64 -19.60
C VAL A 353 -7.88 -7.10 -19.11
N VAL A 354 -8.82 -6.16 -18.96
CA VAL A 354 -10.15 -6.43 -18.37
C VAL A 354 -11.31 -6.10 -19.30
N SER A 355 -11.05 -5.52 -20.47
CA SER A 355 -12.07 -5.31 -21.49
C SER A 355 -11.68 -5.87 -22.85
N ARG A 356 -12.71 -6.13 -23.67
CA ARG A 356 -12.59 -6.30 -25.12
C ARG A 356 -13.81 -5.67 -25.78
N ASN A 357 -13.60 -4.86 -26.81
CA ASN A 357 -14.58 -3.96 -27.38
C ASN A 357 -15.29 -3.12 -26.30
N LEU A 358 -14.55 -2.63 -25.31
CA LEU A 358 -15.07 -1.87 -24.16
C LEU A 358 -16.09 -2.63 -23.28
N GLN A 359 -16.26 -3.94 -23.50
CA GLN A 359 -17.06 -4.78 -22.63
C GLN A 359 -16.16 -5.48 -21.62
N TYR A 360 -16.56 -5.45 -20.34
CA TYR A 360 -15.83 -6.12 -19.28
C TYR A 360 -15.80 -7.63 -19.48
N ARG A 361 -14.65 -8.23 -19.21
CA ARG A 361 -14.43 -9.67 -19.35
C ARG A 361 -13.94 -10.28 -18.05
N ARG A 362 -14.44 -11.49 -17.78
CA ARG A 362 -13.88 -12.38 -16.77
C ARG A 362 -12.67 -13.11 -17.38
N GLY A 363 -11.51 -13.06 -16.74
CA GLY A 363 -10.35 -13.86 -17.13
C GLY A 363 -9.56 -13.38 -18.35
N GLY A 364 -9.25 -12.08 -18.45
CA GLY A 364 -8.35 -11.56 -19.50
C GLY A 364 -6.90 -11.99 -19.36
N HIS A 365 -6.04 -11.66 -20.33
CA HIS A 365 -4.61 -12.00 -20.30
C HIS A 365 -3.78 -10.91 -19.60
N ASN A 366 -2.56 -11.25 -19.21
CA ASN A 366 -1.58 -10.26 -18.77
C ASN A 366 -0.95 -9.61 -19.99
N SER A 367 -0.64 -8.32 -19.91
CA SER A 367 -0.01 -7.57 -20.98
C SER A 367 0.95 -6.53 -20.44
N CYS A 368 2.14 -6.43 -21.04
CA CYS A 368 2.96 -5.23 -20.90
C CYS A 368 2.43 -4.17 -21.87
N ILE A 369 2.08 -2.99 -21.37
CA ILE A 369 1.51 -1.91 -22.19
C ILE A 369 2.61 -0.91 -22.49
N SER A 370 3.02 -0.81 -23.76
CA SER A 370 4.05 0.13 -24.19
C SER A 370 3.63 1.60 -24.09
N VAL A 371 4.61 2.50 -24.03
CA VAL A 371 4.39 3.97 -24.05
C VAL A 371 3.62 4.41 -25.30
N ALA A 372 3.87 3.75 -26.44
CA ALA A 372 3.20 4.04 -27.70
C ALA A 372 1.71 3.69 -27.70
N ASN A 373 1.28 2.79 -26.80
CA ASN A 373 -0.09 2.29 -26.74
C ASN A 373 -0.87 2.79 -25.52
N ASN A 374 -0.19 3.25 -24.46
CA ASN A 374 -0.82 3.72 -23.24
C ASN A 374 -1.32 5.18 -23.37
N LEU A 375 -2.63 5.39 -23.27
CA LEU A 375 -3.30 6.70 -23.43
C LEU A 375 -2.94 7.72 -22.33
N TYR A 376 -2.26 7.29 -21.27
CA TYR A 376 -1.64 8.22 -20.33
C TYR A 376 -0.58 9.10 -20.99
N PHE A 377 0.12 8.58 -22.00
CA PHE A 377 1.14 9.32 -22.73
C PHE A 377 0.57 10.03 -23.95
N LYS A 378 1.18 11.19 -24.27
CA LYS A 378 0.76 12.01 -25.41
C LYS A 378 0.83 11.28 -26.75
N PRO A 379 1.91 10.52 -27.08
CA PRO A 379 2.02 9.84 -28.38
C PRO A 379 0.84 8.89 -28.68
N ALA A 380 0.39 8.11 -27.70
CA ALA A 380 -0.74 7.21 -27.87
C ALA A 380 -2.06 7.96 -28.12
N ARG A 381 -2.27 9.09 -27.42
CA ARG A 381 -3.48 9.90 -27.60
C ARG A 381 -3.52 10.57 -28.97
N ASP A 382 -2.39 11.11 -29.42
CA ASP A 382 -2.30 11.77 -30.72
C ASP A 382 -2.64 10.80 -31.86
N ARG A 383 -2.26 9.51 -31.71
CA ARG A 383 -2.63 8.44 -32.65
C ARG A 383 -4.14 8.14 -32.69
N LEU A 384 -4.83 8.22 -31.54
CA LEU A 384 -6.28 7.99 -31.46
C LEU A 384 -7.10 9.22 -31.91
N ALA A 385 -6.56 10.43 -31.74
CA ALA A 385 -7.22 11.70 -32.09
C ALA A 385 -7.41 11.93 -33.60
N ILE A 386 -6.90 11.03 -34.45
CA ILE A 386 -7.06 11.04 -35.91
C ILE A 386 -8.44 10.47 -36.33
N MET A 387 -9.28 10.04 -35.38
CA MET A 387 -10.60 9.46 -35.62
C MET A 387 -11.68 10.50 -36.04
N PRO A 388 -12.61 10.16 -36.97
CA PRO A 388 -13.72 11.02 -37.35
C PRO A 388 -14.65 11.37 -36.16
N PRO A 389 -15.02 12.65 -35.95
CA PRO A 389 -15.78 13.11 -34.78
C PRO A 389 -17.12 12.40 -34.56
N GLN A 390 -17.81 12.03 -35.63
CA GLN A 390 -19.13 11.40 -35.61
C GLN A 390 -19.09 10.01 -34.94
N ARG A 391 -18.04 9.23 -35.17
CA ARG A 391 -17.90 7.87 -34.62
C ARG A 391 -17.53 7.87 -33.14
N LEU A 392 -16.74 8.86 -32.71
CA LEU A 392 -16.40 9.05 -31.30
C LEU A 392 -17.65 9.44 -30.48
N GLN A 393 -18.53 10.24 -31.06
CA GLN A 393 -19.81 10.65 -30.48
C GLN A 393 -20.71 9.45 -30.13
N GLU A 394 -20.82 8.49 -31.05
CA GLU A 394 -21.62 7.26 -30.86
C GLU A 394 -21.08 6.38 -29.72
N ILE A 395 -19.76 6.25 -29.59
CA ILE A 395 -19.11 5.46 -28.53
C ILE A 395 -19.33 6.12 -27.16
N LEU A 396 -19.29 7.45 -27.09
CA LEU A 396 -19.42 8.21 -25.84
C LEU A 396 -20.88 8.32 -25.36
N ALA A 397 -21.84 8.41 -26.28
CA ALA A 397 -23.27 8.40 -25.96
C ALA A 397 -23.72 7.07 -25.32
N GLY A 398 -23.06 5.95 -25.64
CA GLY A 398 -23.29 4.66 -24.98
C GLY A 398 -22.77 4.56 -23.54
N LEU A 399 -21.97 5.55 -23.08
CA LEU A 399 -21.28 5.54 -21.79
C LEU A 399 -21.75 6.65 -20.82
N SER A 400 -22.49 7.66 -21.31
CA SER A 400 -22.82 8.89 -20.57
C SER A 400 -24.05 9.58 -21.17
N ALA A 401 -25.06 9.94 -20.35
CA ALA A 401 -26.32 10.52 -20.82
C ALA A 401 -26.27 12.01 -21.23
N ASP A 402 -25.24 12.78 -20.85
CA ASP A 402 -25.18 14.24 -21.08
C ASP A 402 -24.05 14.64 -22.05
N PHE A 403 -24.34 14.90 -23.32
CA PHE A 403 -23.36 15.17 -24.39
C PHE A 403 -23.41 16.62 -24.95
N GLU A 404 -22.24 17.24 -25.23
CA GLU A 404 -22.07 18.54 -25.91
C GLU A 404 -20.90 18.53 -26.94
N PRO A 405 -21.02 19.08 -28.17
CA PRO A 405 -20.07 18.91 -29.29
C PRO A 405 -18.67 19.54 -29.14
N GLY A 406 -18.47 20.51 -28.25
CA GLY A 406 -17.20 21.24 -28.09
C GLY A 406 -16.08 20.50 -27.32
N GLN A 407 -16.31 19.25 -26.89
CA GLN A 407 -15.50 18.59 -25.86
C GLN A 407 -14.64 17.40 -26.34
N LEU A 408 -14.50 17.12 -27.64
CA LEU A 408 -13.79 15.94 -28.18
C LEU A 408 -12.39 15.67 -27.57
N ARG A 409 -11.56 16.70 -27.33
CA ARG A 409 -10.24 16.54 -26.68
C ARG A 409 -10.31 16.13 -25.21
N ARG A 410 -11.45 16.31 -24.55
CA ARG A 410 -11.71 15.91 -23.14
C ARG A 410 -12.14 14.43 -23.01
N PHE A 411 -12.45 13.74 -24.11
CA PHE A 411 -13.07 12.41 -24.04
C PHE A 411 -12.13 11.22 -24.28
N ILE A 412 -10.85 11.41 -24.65
CA ILE A 412 -9.87 10.31 -24.65
C ILE A 412 -9.40 10.10 -23.21
N PRO A 413 -9.77 9.00 -22.54
CA PRO A 413 -9.41 8.79 -21.15
C PRO A 413 -7.89 8.61 -21.02
N ARG A 414 -7.26 9.38 -20.13
CA ARG A 414 -5.84 9.19 -19.78
C ARG A 414 -5.62 7.94 -18.92
N CYS A 415 -6.65 7.58 -18.18
CA CYS A 415 -6.76 6.42 -17.30
C CYS A 415 -8.25 6.14 -17.09
N TRP A 416 -8.57 5.06 -16.40
CA TRP A 416 -9.95 4.74 -16.01
C TRP A 416 -10.03 4.39 -14.54
N HIS A 417 -11.26 4.35 -14.01
CA HIS A 417 -11.56 4.14 -12.59
C HIS A 417 -12.04 2.70 -12.33
N PRO A 418 -11.13 1.78 -11.93
CA PRO A 418 -11.44 0.36 -11.77
C PRO A 418 -12.27 0.00 -10.52
N GLU A 419 -12.59 0.96 -9.65
CA GLU A 419 -13.24 0.67 -8.37
C GLU A 419 -14.63 0.04 -8.55
N GLN A 420 -15.43 0.54 -9.50
CA GLN A 420 -16.76 -0.01 -9.77
C GLN A 420 -16.67 -1.42 -10.36
N PHE A 421 -15.71 -1.64 -11.27
CA PHE A 421 -15.44 -2.96 -11.83
C PHE A 421 -15.00 -3.94 -10.73
N PHE A 422 -14.07 -3.54 -9.86
CA PHE A 422 -13.55 -4.42 -8.80
C PHE A 422 -14.54 -4.68 -7.65
N SER A 423 -15.58 -3.85 -7.52
CA SER A 423 -16.61 -4.04 -6.49
C SER A 423 -17.43 -5.33 -6.71
N GLN A 424 -17.49 -5.83 -7.94
CA GLN A 424 -18.14 -7.08 -8.29
C GLN A 424 -17.18 -8.25 -8.04
N SER A 425 -17.57 -9.23 -7.21
CA SER A 425 -16.62 -10.27 -6.78
C SER A 425 -16.12 -11.16 -7.92
N GLU A 426 -16.91 -11.31 -8.98
CA GLU A 426 -16.53 -12.00 -10.23
C GLU A 426 -15.36 -11.34 -10.97
N HIS A 427 -15.05 -10.09 -10.65
CA HIS A 427 -13.96 -9.31 -11.24
C HIS A 427 -12.72 -9.21 -10.33
N GLN A 428 -12.76 -9.79 -9.12
CA GLN A 428 -11.67 -9.67 -8.15
C GLN A 428 -10.48 -10.61 -8.42
N ASN A 429 -10.59 -11.54 -9.36
CA ASN A 429 -9.56 -12.54 -9.65
C ASN A 429 -8.50 -12.03 -10.66
N LEU A 430 -7.84 -10.91 -10.37
CA LEU A 430 -6.88 -10.27 -11.30
C LEU A 430 -5.46 -10.87 -11.25
N TRP A 431 -5.13 -11.58 -10.17
CA TRP A 431 -3.78 -12.10 -9.86
C TRP A 431 -3.65 -13.61 -10.04
N ASN A 432 -4.52 -14.24 -10.82
CA ASN A 432 -4.38 -15.65 -11.20
C ASN A 432 -3.32 -15.86 -12.29
N ASN A 433 -2.83 -17.10 -12.38
CA ASN A 433 -1.92 -17.53 -13.45
C ASN A 433 -2.65 -17.42 -14.80
N ALA A 434 -2.14 -16.55 -15.66
CA ALA A 434 -2.75 -16.26 -16.94
C ALA A 434 -1.66 -15.88 -17.95
N PRO A 435 -1.91 -16.15 -19.24
CA PRO A 435 -0.88 -15.99 -20.27
C PRO A 435 -0.40 -14.53 -20.33
N GLN A 436 0.90 -14.35 -20.53
CA GLN A 436 1.53 -13.05 -20.70
C GLN A 436 1.70 -12.74 -22.18
N ARG A 437 1.32 -11.54 -22.59
CA ARG A 437 1.46 -11.01 -23.96
C ARG A 437 2.21 -9.68 -23.94
N GLN A 438 2.81 -9.33 -25.06
CA GLN A 438 3.31 -7.98 -25.29
C GLN A 438 2.27 -7.20 -26.09
N ASN A 439 2.09 -5.92 -25.77
CA ASN A 439 1.16 -5.03 -26.46
C ASN A 439 1.79 -3.74 -26.94
#